data_AF-A0A942LAJ6-F1
#
_entry.id   AF-A0A942LAJ6-F1
#
_cell.length_a   1.000
_cell.length_b   1.000
_cell.length_c   1.000
_cell.angle_alpha   90.00
_cell.angle_beta   90.00
_cell.angle_gamma   90.00
#
_symmetry.space_group_name_H-M   'P 1'
#
loop_
_entity.id
_entity.type
_entity.pdbx_description
1 polymer ?
#
loop_
_entity_poly.entity_id
_entity_poly.type
_entity_poly.pdbx_seq_one_letter_code
_entity_poly.pdbx_strand_id
1 'polypeptide(L)' 'MFNFYNYKGKLLFSDIKYQELDEITEKEAANFNGLSYFLNNNPPSQSRRCFCVSHPSLLFLNHEDLGLISISD' A
#
# COMPACT_ATOMS: atom_id res chain seq x y z
N MET A 1 1.81 -10.08 -8.64
CA MET A 1 1.42 -10.92 -7.48
C MET A 1 1.81 -10.16 -6.23
N PHE A 2 0.92 -10.02 -5.25
CA PHE A 2 1.20 -9.27 -4.03
C PHE A 2 1.73 -10.19 -2.92
N ASN A 3 2.61 -9.64 -2.09
CA ASN A 3 3.01 -10.20 -0.81
C ASN A 3 2.17 -9.55 0.28
N PHE A 4 1.79 -10.31 1.30
CA PHE A 4 0.93 -9.83 2.39
C PHE A 4 1.65 -9.98 3.72
N TYR A 5 1.43 -9.03 4.63
CA TYR A 5 2.09 -8.99 5.93
C TYR A 5 1.15 -8.54 7.02
N ASN A 6 1.37 -9.02 8.24
CA ASN A 6 0.75 -8.46 9.43
C ASN A 6 1.80 -7.67 10.21
N TYR A 7 1.55 -6.38 10.41
CA TYR A 7 2.40 -5.53 11.23
C TYR A 7 1.60 -4.81 12.30
N LYS A 8 1.80 -5.19 13.56
CA LYS A 8 1.12 -4.58 14.73
C LYS A 8 -0.41 -4.55 14.57
N GLY A 9 -0.99 -5.62 14.04
CA GLY A 9 -2.44 -5.73 13.82
C GLY A 9 -2.96 -4.91 12.63
N LYS A 10 -2.09 -4.53 11.69
CA LYS A 10 -2.45 -3.90 10.42
C LYS A 10 -2.07 -4.82 9.27
N LEU A 11 -2.91 -4.87 8.24
CA LEU A 11 -2.59 -5.55 6.99
C LEU A 11 -1.70 -4.64 6.14
N LEU A 12 -0.51 -5.11 5.79
CA LEU A 12 0.34 -4.49 4.78
C LEU A 12 0.38 -5.39 3.54
N PHE A 13 0.49 -4.81 2.35
CA PHE A 13 0.72 -5.56 1.13
C PHE A 13 1.61 -4.80 0.16
N SER A 14 2.35 -5.51 -0.67
CA SER A 14 3.29 -4.91 -1.62
C SER A 14 3.57 -5.83 -2.81
N ASP A 15 3.93 -5.25 -3.94
CA ASP A 15 4.48 -5.96 -5.10
C ASP A 15 5.93 -6.40 -4.89
N ILE A 16 6.62 -5.82 -3.90
CA ILE A 16 7.98 -6.17 -3.50
C ILE A 16 7.95 -7.04 -2.25
N LYS A 17 8.92 -7.97 -2.15
CA LYS A 17 9.08 -8.81 -0.97
C LYS A 17 10.01 -8.16 0.06
N TYR A 18 9.50 -7.99 1.27
CA TYR A 18 10.25 -7.57 2.45
C TYR A 18 10.51 -8.79 3.35
N GLN A 19 11.77 -9.05 3.70
CA GLN A 19 12.16 -10.25 4.47
C GLN A 19 12.02 -10.03 5.98
N GLU A 20 12.01 -8.77 6.40
CA GLU A 20 11.93 -8.31 7.78
C GLU A 20 10.48 -8.19 8.30
N LEU A 21 9.48 -8.45 7.45
CA LEU A 21 8.07 -8.39 7.79
C LEU A 21 7.49 -9.80 7.96
N ASP A 22 6.57 -9.95 8.90
CA ASP A 22 5.84 -11.20 9.15
C ASP A 22 4.86 -11.45 8.00
N GLU A 23 5.25 -12.33 7.07
CA GLU A 23 4.46 -12.73 5.89
C GLU A 23 3.22 -13.52 6.32
N ILE A 24 2.09 -13.23 5.69
CA ILE A 24 0.83 -13.96 5.85
C ILE A 24 0.33 -14.42 4.49
N THR A 25 -0.57 -15.39 4.50
CA THR A 25 -1.20 -15.87 3.27
C THR A 25 -2.24 -14.89 2.74
N GLU A 26 -2.49 -14.94 1.44
CA GLU A 26 -3.60 -14.19 0.81
C GLU A 26 -4.95 -14.53 1.45
N LYS A 27 -5.15 -15.79 1.85
CA LYS A 27 -6.37 -16.22 2.54
C LYS A 27 -6.53 -15.52 3.89
N GLU A 28 -5.45 -15.34 4.65
CA GLU A 28 -5.48 -14.59 5.91
C GLU A 28 -5.75 -13.11 5.66
N ALA A 29 -5.10 -12.53 4.65
CA ALA A 29 -5.31 -11.13 4.24
C ALA A 29 -6.77 -10.87 3.80
N ALA A 30 -7.38 -11.79 3.07
CA ALA A 30 -8.76 -11.68 2.60
C ALA A 30 -9.80 -11.71 3.74
N ASN A 31 -9.44 -12.29 4.90
CA ASN A 31 -10.30 -12.34 6.09
C ASN A 31 -9.96 -11.22 7.09
N PHE A 32 -9.02 -10.33 6.78
CA PHE A 32 -8.60 -9.26 7.66
C PHE A 32 -9.67 -8.17 7.73
N ASN A 33 -10.09 -7.82 8.95
CA ASN A 33 -11.02 -6.73 9.21
C ASN A 33 -10.25 -5.52 9.74
N GLY A 34 -10.17 -4.43 8.97
CA GLY A 34 -9.51 -3.19 9.39
C GLY A 34 -8.90 -2.42 8.23
N LEU A 35 -7.92 -1.58 8.54
CA LEU A 35 -7.17 -0.81 7.53
C LEU A 35 -6.07 -1.67 6.90
N SER A 36 -6.04 -1.66 5.57
CA SER A 36 -4.95 -2.19 4.78
C SER A 36 -4.07 -1.06 4.25
N TYR A 37 -2.78 -1.32 4.12
CA TYR A 37 -1.80 -0.36 3.62
C TYR A 37 -0.98 -0.97 2.51
N PHE A 38 -0.90 -0.28 1.38
CA PHE A 38 0.01 -0.64 0.31
C PHE A 38 1.39 -0.03 0.60
N LEU A 39 2.44 -0.85 0.59
CA LEU A 39 3.81 -0.39 0.73
C LEU A 39 4.36 -0.08 -0.65
N ASN A 40 4.54 1.21 -0.93
CA ASN A 40 5.28 1.68 -2.09
C ASN A 40 6.80 1.66 -1.83
N ASN A 41 7.60 1.64 -2.88
CA ASN A 41 9.06 1.74 -2.82
C ASN A 41 9.56 3.15 -3.16
N ASN A 42 8.73 4.16 -2.92
CA ASN A 42 9.11 5.52 -3.24
C ASN A 42 10.16 6.02 -2.24
N PRO A 43 11.12 6.85 -2.68
CA PRO A 43 12.10 7.42 -1.76
C PRO A 43 11.39 8.16 -0.61
N PRO A 44 11.80 7.97 0.65
CA PRO A 44 11.18 8.65 1.79
C PRO A 44 11.21 10.19 1.69
N SER A 45 12.16 10.75 0.93
CA SER A 45 12.23 12.19 0.64
C SER A 45 11.06 12.70 -0.22
N GLN A 46 10.44 11.81 -1.00
CA GLN A 46 9.38 12.09 -1.96
C GLN A 46 7.99 11.68 -1.44
N SER A 47 7.89 10.64 -0.60
CA SER A 47 6.64 10.18 0.01
C SER A 47 6.72 10.33 1.53
N ARG A 48 6.22 11.47 2.05
CA ARG A 48 6.38 11.85 3.47
C ARG A 48 5.19 11.48 4.35
N ARG A 49 4.09 10.99 3.76
CA ARG A 49 2.83 10.73 4.47
C ARG A 49 2.09 9.55 3.85
N CYS A 50 1.27 8.88 4.64
CA CYS A 50 0.26 7.97 4.13
C CYS A 50 -1.02 8.75 3.78
N PHE A 51 -1.72 8.30 2.74
CA PHE A 51 -3.01 8.85 2.33
C PHE A 51 -3.98 7.72 1.96
N CYS A 52 -5.28 8.00 2.06
CA CYS A 52 -6.32 7.08 1.64
C CYS A 52 -6.54 7.20 0.13
N VAL A 53 -6.67 6.07 -0.57
CA VAL A 53 -7.04 6.03 -1.98
C VAL A 53 -8.50 5.66 -2.14
N SER A 54 -9.18 6.30 -3.09
CA SER A 54 -10.57 5.99 -3.45
C SER A 54 -10.71 4.90 -4.51
N HIS A 55 -9.64 4.63 -5.27
CA HIS A 55 -9.63 3.64 -6.35
C HIS A 55 -8.30 2.86 -6.38
N PRO A 56 -8.30 1.54 -6.67
CA PRO A 56 -7.07 0.73 -6.68
C PRO A 56 -5.99 1.19 -7.65
N SER A 57 -6.36 1.85 -8.76
CA SER A 57 -5.37 2.38 -9.72
C SER A 57 -4.42 3.40 -9.09
N LEU A 58 -4.84 4.09 -8.03
CA LEU A 58 -4.04 5.09 -7.32
C LEU A 58 -2.91 4.47 -6.49
N LEU A 59 -2.91 3.15 -6.26
CA LEU A 59 -1.84 2.46 -5.54
C LEU A 59 -0.51 2.48 -6.30
N PHE A 60 -0.57 2.59 -7.63
CA PHE A 60 0.60 2.48 -8.51
C PHE A 60 1.14 3.85 -8.97
N LEU A 61 0.75 4.92 -8.28
CA LEU A 61 1.27 6.25 -8.54
C LEU A 61 2.76 6.30 -8.18
N ASN A 62 3.57 6.73 -9.13
CA ASN A 62 5.02 6.86 -9.00
C ASN A 62 5.46 8.26 -8.52
N HIS A 63 4.52 9.20 -8.35
CA HIS A 63 4.76 10.52 -7.80
C HIS A 63 3.53 11.06 -7.06
N GLU A 64 3.77 11.90 -6.06
CA GLU A 64 2.76 12.62 -5.29
C GLU A 64 2.84 14.11 -5.66
N ASP A 65 1.98 14.59 -6.56
CA ASP A 65 1.91 16.01 -6.92
C ASP A 65 0.47 16.53 -7.10
N LEU A 66 0.34 17.83 -7.38
CA LEU A 66 -0.96 18.49 -7.58
C LEU A 66 -1.66 18.05 -8.87
N GLY A 67 -0.96 17.42 -9.81
CA GLY A 67 -1.52 16.81 -11.01
C GLY A 67 -2.51 15.69 -10.69
N LEU A 68 -2.39 15.07 -9.51
CA LEU A 68 -3.37 14.10 -9.02
C LEU A 68 -4.75 14.71 -8.74
N ILE A 69 -4.82 16.02 -8.46
CA ILE A 69 -6.10 16.73 -8.23
C ILE A 69 -6.82 16.95 -9.57
N SER A 70 -6.09 17.08 -10.67
CA SER A 70 -6.65 17.28 -12.01
C SER A 70 -7.13 16.02 -12.71
N ILE A 71 -6.96 14.83 -12.11
CA ILE A 71 -7.55 13.59 -12.63
C ILE A 71 -9.03 13.58 -12.23
N SER A 72 -9.81 14.42 -12.89
CA SER A 72 -11.28 14.46 -12.82
C SER A 72 -11.80 14.19 -14.24
N ASP A 73 -12.33 12.98 -14.43
CA ASP A 73 -13.07 12.41 -15.59
C ASP A 73 -12.50 12.58 -17.02
#